data_AF-A0A1W6PRP9-F1
#
_entry.id   AF-A0A1W6PRP9-F1
#
_cell.length_a   1.000
_cell.length_b   1.000
_cell.length_c   1.000
_cell.angle_alpha   90.00
_cell.angle_beta   90.00
_cell.angle_gamma   90.00
#
_symmetry.space_group_name_H-M   'P 1'
#
loop_
_entity.id
_entity.type
_entity.pdbx_description
1 polymer ?
#
loop_
_entity_poly.entity_id
_entity_poly.type
_entity_poly.pdbx_seq_one_letter_code
_entity_poly.pdbx_strand_id
1 'polypeptide(L)' 'MKDFIDQELAVGDRVVHGVGGRGGGLSGPYKVVGFTEQMVKIDYKRAWRKEDYSLVAPHCLVKVAP' A
#
# COMPACT_ATOMS: atom_id res chain seq x y z
N MET A 1 -10.62 -1.10 -15.27
CA MET A 1 -9.52 -2.02 -15.61
C MET A 1 -9.29 -2.90 -14.38
N LYS A 2 -9.58 -4.20 -14.50
CA LYS A 2 -9.42 -5.25 -13.47
C LYS A 2 -8.03 -5.90 -13.63
N ASP A 3 -7.59 -6.61 -12.57
CA ASP A 3 -6.36 -7.40 -12.40
C ASP A 3 -5.12 -6.68 -11.85
N PHE A 4 -4.77 -6.97 -10.59
CA PHE A 4 -3.43 -6.73 -10.04
C PHE A 4 -2.98 -7.85 -9.07
N ILE A 5 -3.32 -9.09 -9.44
CA ILE A 5 -3.00 -10.41 -8.82
C ILE A 5 -3.77 -10.70 -7.52
N ASP A 6 -5.02 -11.13 -7.69
CA ASP A 6 -5.95 -11.80 -6.74
C ASP A 6 -6.35 -11.11 -5.43
N GLN A 7 -6.02 -9.85 -5.19
CA GLN A 7 -6.48 -9.13 -3.99
C GLN A 7 -7.36 -7.93 -4.34
N GLU A 8 -8.65 -8.00 -3.96
CA GLU A 8 -9.53 -6.83 -3.94
C GLU A 8 -9.16 -5.92 -2.76
N LEU A 9 -8.51 -4.80 -3.08
CA LEU A 9 -8.18 -3.74 -2.13
C LEU A 9 -9.28 -2.68 -2.09
N ALA A 10 -9.62 -2.22 -0.89
CA ALA A 10 -10.57 -1.13 -0.66
C ALA A 10 -9.94 -0.01 0.19
N VAL A 11 -10.51 1.20 0.09
CA VAL A 11 -10.14 2.29 1.00
C VAL A 11 -10.43 1.85 2.44
N GLY A 12 -9.45 2.00 3.32
CA GLY A 12 -9.52 1.56 4.71
C GLY A 12 -8.80 0.25 5.00
N ASP A 13 -8.48 -0.55 3.99
CA ASP A 13 -7.70 -1.78 4.16
C ASP A 13 -6.31 -1.49 4.72
N ARG A 14 -5.77 -2.46 5.47
CA ARG A 14 -4.39 -2.45 5.93
C ARG A 14 -3.53 -3.29 4.98
N VAL A 15 -2.41 -2.73 4.55
CA VAL A 15 -1.50 -3.36 3.59
C VAL A 15 -0.05 -3.25 4.05
N VAL A 16 0.76 -4.23 3.69
CA VAL A 16 2.23 -4.13 3.74
C VAL A 16 2.76 -3.94 2.33
N HIS A 17 3.82 -3.16 2.19
CA HIS A 17 4.55 -3.01 0.92
C HIS A 17 5.92 -3.67 1.03
N GLY A 18 6.31 -4.39 -0.03
CA GLY A 18 7.66 -4.94 -0.13
C GLY A 18 8.67 -3.85 -0.47
N VAL A 19 9.74 -3.69 0.33
CA VAL A 19 10.73 -2.63 0.14
C VAL A 19 12.05 -3.19 -0.39
N GLY A 20 12.18 -3.29 -1.72
CA GLY A 20 13.46 -3.38 -2.45
C GLY A 20 14.34 -4.63 -2.30
N GLY A 21 14.55 -5.37 -3.40
CA GLY A 21 15.70 -6.29 -3.60
C GLY A 21 15.68 -7.62 -2.84
N ARG A 22 16.70 -8.47 -3.08
CA ARG A 22 16.81 -9.85 -2.53
C ARG A 22 16.83 -9.96 -0.99
N GLY A 23 16.95 -8.85 -0.27
CA GLY A 23 16.90 -8.78 1.20
C GLY A 23 15.92 -7.73 1.74
N GLY A 24 15.07 -7.16 0.87
CA GLY A 24 14.07 -6.17 1.24
C GLY A 24 12.95 -6.78 2.04
N GLY A 25 12.81 -6.35 3.30
CA GLY A 25 11.72 -6.78 4.16
C GLY A 25 10.36 -6.23 3.73
N LEU A 26 9.35 -6.60 4.51
CA LEU A 26 8.03 -5.97 4.47
C LEU A 26 8.05 -4.70 5.33
N SER A 27 7.36 -3.67 4.86
CA SER A 27 7.17 -2.44 5.62
C SER A 27 5.68 -2.15 5.73
N GLY A 28 5.28 -1.52 6.84
CA GLY A 28 3.89 -1.30 7.21
C GLY A 28 3.54 -1.93 8.56
N PRO A 29 2.24 -2.12 8.87
CA PRO A 29 1.09 -1.95 7.99
C PRO A 29 0.72 -0.48 7.74
N TYR A 30 0.30 -0.18 6.51
CA TYR A 30 -0.21 1.11 6.07
C TYR A 30 -1.70 1.03 5.76
N LYS A 31 -2.41 2.14 5.88
CA LYS A 31 -3.83 2.22 5.54
C LYS A 31 -4.00 2.69 4.10
N VAL A 32 -4.83 2.02 3.31
CA VAL A 32 -5.23 2.51 1.99
C VAL A 32 -6.14 3.74 2.19
N VAL A 33 -5.75 4.87 1.60
CA VAL A 33 -6.50 6.14 1.68
C VAL A 33 -7.16 6.52 0.37
N GLY A 34 -6.79 5.88 -0.73
CA GLY A 34 -7.39 6.12 -2.04
C GLY A 34 -6.67 5.42 -3.16
N PHE A 35 -7.11 5.71 -4.37
CA PHE A 35 -6.59 5.11 -5.60
C PHE A 35 -6.37 6.21 -6.65
N THR A 36 -5.43 5.97 -7.55
CA THR A 36 -5.37 6.63 -8.85
C THR A 36 -5.71 5.59 -9.93
N GLU A 37 -5.66 5.98 -11.21
CA GLU A 37 -5.93 5.04 -12.31
C GLU A 37 -5.01 3.81 -12.31
N GLN A 38 -3.80 3.93 -11.75
CA GLN A 38 -2.76 2.89 -11.81
C GLN A 38 -2.10 2.56 -10.46
N MET A 39 -2.30 3.38 -9.43
CA MET A 39 -1.55 3.28 -8.16
C MET A 39 -2.49 3.31 -6.95
N VAL A 40 -2.04 2.73 -5.84
CA VAL A 40 -2.72 2.80 -4.55
C VAL A 40 -2.09 3.89 -3.70
N LYS A 41 -2.91 4.76 -3.09
CA LYS A 41 -2.47 5.74 -2.09
C LYS A 41 -2.50 5.07 -0.72
N ILE A 42 -1.35 4.99 -0.07
CA ILE A 42 -1.21 4.50 1.31
C ILE A 42 -0.81 5.63 2.26
N ASP A 43 -1.39 5.63 3.46
CA ASP A 43 -1.09 6.60 4.51
C ASP A 43 0.31 6.34 5.07
N TYR A 44 1.28 7.17 4.69
CA TYR A 44 2.65 7.05 5.15
C TYR A 44 2.87 8.03 6.30
N LYS A 45 2.24 7.77 7.45
CA LYS A 45 2.49 8.52 8.69
C LYS A 45 3.91 8.28 9.19
N ARG A 46 4.90 8.92 8.58
CA ARG A 46 6.10 9.30 9.30
C ARG A 46 5.68 10.43 10.23
N ALA A 47 5.93 10.26 11.53
CA ALA A 47 5.51 11.13 12.63
C ALA A 47 5.84 12.65 12.51
N TRP A 48 6.45 13.07 11.40
CA TRP A 48 6.99 14.41 11.18
C TRP A 48 6.23 15.23 10.12
N ARG A 49 5.27 14.64 9.39
CA ARG A 49 4.43 15.35 8.41
C ARG A 49 2.99 14.85 8.49
N LYS A 50 2.03 15.79 8.55
CA LYS A 50 0.62 15.52 8.86
C LYS A 50 -0.13 14.75 7.74
N GLU A 51 0.36 14.81 6.50
CA GLU A 51 -0.37 14.28 5.32
C GLU A 51 0.59 13.80 4.21
N ASP A 52 1.51 12.89 4.51
CA ASP A 52 2.30 12.21 3.47
C ASP A 52 1.60 10.91 3.07
N TYR A 53 1.02 10.87 1.87
CA TYR A 53 0.62 9.62 1.22
C TYR A 53 1.71 9.17 0.26
N SER A 54 1.92 7.86 0.18
CA SER A 54 2.78 7.26 -0.85
C SER A 54 1.94 6.59 -1.92
N LEU A 55 2.39 6.69 -3.17
CA LEU A 55 1.81 5.96 -4.29
C LEU A 55 2.60 4.68 -4.49
N VAL A 56 1.93 3.54 -4.35
CA VAL A 56 2.55 2.22 -4.50
C VAL A 56 1.79 1.43 -5.57
N ALA A 57 2.54 0.72 -6.41
CA ALA A 57 1.93 -0.15 -7.40
C ALA A 57 1.16 -1.26 -6.67
N PRO A 58 -0.08 -1.58 -7.09
CA PRO A 58 -0.92 -2.53 -6.34
C PRO A 58 -0.28 -3.91 -6.17
N HIS A 59 0.47 -4.38 -7.17
CA HIS A 59 1.17 -5.67 -7.14
C HIS A 59 2.32 -5.74 -6.12
N CYS A 60 2.72 -4.62 -5.53
CA CYS A 60 3.71 -4.56 -4.44
C CYS A 60 3.05 -4.55 -3.06
N LEU A 61 1.72 -4.62 -2.98
CA LEU A 61 0.95 -4.56 -1.75
C LEU A 61 0.35 -5.93 -1.42
N VAL A 62 0.38 -6.26 -0.13
CA VAL A 62 -0.29 -7.44 0.41
C VAL A 62 -1.24 -7.00 1.50
N LYS A 63 -2.52 -7.38 1.39
CA LYS A 63 -3.55 -7.13 2.40
C LYS A 63 -3.24 -7.91 3.68
N VAL A 64 -3.29 -7.21 4.80
CA VAL A 64 -3.17 -7.81 6.13
C VAL A 64 -4.57 -8.14 6.62
N ALA A 65 -4.81 -9.39 7.00
CA ALA A 65 -6.05 -9.79 7.65
C ALA A 65 -6.24 -9.02 8.97
N PRO A 66 -7.48 -8.71 9.38
CA PRO A 66 -7.76 -8.07 10.66
C PRO A 66 -7.23 -8.85 11.87
#